data_AF-A0A7K4F2Q3-F1
#
_entry.id   AF-A0A7K4F2Q3-F1
#
_cell.length_a   1.000
_cell.length_b   1.000
_cell.length_c   1.000
_cell.angle_alpha   90.00
_cell.angle_beta   90.00
_cell.angle_gamma   90.00
#
_symmetry.space_group_name_H-M   'P 1'
#
loop_
_entity.id
_entity.type
_entity.pdbx_description
1 polymer ?
#
loop_
_entity_poly.entity_id
_entity_poly.type
_entity_poly.pdbx_seq_one_letter_code
_entity_poly.pdbx_strand_id
1 'polypeptide(L)'
;MGANPYIHIPKESWPSWTWYAIECIIVLAISLVASSKITDSFEGLDPQTQNYMFMGIMGLIFLAWYIGIRGFILKKKILRNRY
;
A
#
# COMPACT_ATOMS: atom_id res chain seq x y z
N MET A 1 41.07 -23.88 -0.14
CA MET A 1 40.59 -23.25 -1.38
C MET A 1 40.00 -21.91 -1.00
N GLY A 2 40.71 -20.82 -1.32
CA GLY A 2 40.37 -19.48 -0.86
C GLY A 2 39.07 -18.97 -1.47
N ALA A 3 38.19 -18.40 -0.64
CA ALA A 3 37.04 -17.66 -1.13
C ALA A 3 37.56 -16.49 -2.00
N ASN A 4 37.08 -16.40 -3.23
CA ASN A 4 37.48 -15.36 -4.18
C ASN A 4 36.93 -13.99 -3.70
N PRO A 5 37.79 -13.00 -3.41
CA PRO A 5 37.40 -11.71 -2.84
C PRO A 5 36.68 -10.76 -3.82
N TYR A 6 36.47 -11.17 -5.08
CA TYR A 6 35.86 -10.33 -6.13
C TYR A 6 34.35 -10.59 -6.36
N ILE A 7 33.70 -11.37 -5.50
CA ILE A 7 32.24 -11.46 -5.52
C ILE A 7 31.65 -10.23 -4.82
N HIS A 8 31.47 -9.15 -5.60
CA HIS A 8 30.54 -8.08 -5.26
C HIS A 8 29.13 -8.69 -5.28
N ILE A 9 28.67 -9.24 -4.16
CA ILE A 9 27.23 -9.38 -3.91
C ILE A 9 26.75 -7.96 -3.60
N PRO A 10 25.96 -7.31 -4.49
CA PRO A 10 25.37 -6.03 -4.15
C PRO A 10 24.48 -6.25 -2.92
N LYS A 11 24.97 -5.82 -1.76
CA LYS A 11 24.27 -5.91 -0.48
C LYS A 11 23.02 -5.01 -0.45
N GLU A 12 22.79 -4.25 -1.52
CA GLU A 12 21.66 -3.35 -1.76
C GLU A 12 20.96 -3.61 -3.11
N SER A 13 20.73 -4.87 -3.50
CA SER A 13 20.23 -5.18 -4.85
C SER A 13 18.76 -4.82 -5.12
N TRP A 14 18.00 -4.31 -4.14
CA TRP A 14 16.59 -3.99 -4.32
C TRP A 14 16.27 -2.51 -4.11
N PRO A 15 15.81 -1.79 -5.15
CA PRO A 15 15.43 -0.39 -5.04
C PRO A 15 14.38 -0.15 -3.95
N SER A 16 14.65 0.79 -3.03
CA SER A 16 13.77 1.07 -1.90
C SER A 16 12.36 1.50 -2.29
N TRP A 17 12.20 2.17 -3.44
CA TRP A 17 10.89 2.53 -3.99
C TRP A 17 10.01 1.32 -4.32
N THR A 18 10.61 0.15 -4.60
CA THR A 18 9.87 -1.07 -4.96
C THR A 18 9.05 -1.57 -3.79
N TRP A 19 9.53 -1.40 -2.56
CA TRP A 19 8.75 -1.72 -1.36
C TRP A 19 7.49 -0.86 -1.25
N TYR A 20 7.57 0.43 -1.62
CA TYR A 20 6.41 1.31 -1.64
C TYR A 20 5.43 0.95 -2.76
N ALA A 21 5.92 0.49 -3.91
CA ALA A 21 5.07 0.01 -5.00
C ALA A 21 4.33 -1.28 -4.61
N ILE A 22 5.03 -2.24 -3.99
CA ILE A 22 4.46 -3.49 -3.49
C ILE A 22 3.39 -3.20 -2.42
N GLU A 23 3.70 -2.33 -1.46
CA GLU A 23 2.74 -1.88 -0.44
C GLU A 23 1.49 -1.27 -1.09
N CYS A 24 1.67 -0.41 -2.10
CA CYS A 24 0.56 0.23 -2.82
C CYS A 24 -0.35 -0.80 -3.51
N ILE A 25 0.23 -1.79 -4.20
CA ILE A 25 -0.55 -2.83 -4.87
C ILE A 25 -1.35 -3.66 -3.86
N ILE A 26 -0.75 -4.00 -2.71
CA ILE A 26 -1.44 -4.73 -1.64
C ILE A 26 -2.62 -3.92 -1.09
N VAL A 27 -2.41 -2.63 -0.80
CA VAL A 27 -3.46 -1.75 -0.30
C VAL A 27 -4.56 -1.55 -1.35
N LEU A 28 -4.21 -1.44 -2.64
CA LEU A 28 -5.17 -1.40 -3.73
C LEU A 28 -6.04 -2.66 -3.76
N ALA A 29 -5.43 -3.85 -3.73
CA ALA A 29 -6.17 -5.11 -3.74
C ALA A 29 -7.14 -5.23 -2.56
N ILE A 30 -6.67 -4.90 -1.34
CA ILE A 30 -7.51 -4.93 -0.13
C ILE A 30 -8.64 -3.90 -0.25
N SER A 31 -8.34 -2.69 -0.71
CA SER A 31 -9.34 -1.62 -0.85
C SER A 31 -10.42 -1.98 -1.87
N LEU A 32 -10.07 -2.65 -2.97
CA LEU A 32 -11.01 -3.11 -4.00
C LEU A 32 -12.00 -4.12 -3.43
N VAL A 33 -11.48 -5.14 -2.74
CA VAL A 33 -12.31 -6.21 -2.15
C VAL A 33 -13.13 -5.69 -0.96
N ALA A 34 -12.56 -4.81 -0.13
CA ALA A 34 -13.31 -4.22 0.97
C ALA A 34 -14.42 -3.30 0.46
N SER A 35 -14.13 -2.47 -0.54
CA SER A 35 -15.11 -1.53 -1.09
C SER A 35 -16.24 -2.25 -1.81
N SER A 36 -15.96 -3.34 -2.54
CA SER A 36 -17.03 -4.14 -3.15
C SER A 36 -17.96 -4.71 -2.09
N LYS A 37 -17.41 -5.36 -1.05
CA LYS A 37 -18.19 -5.94 0.04
C LYS A 37 -19.04 -4.91 0.81
N ILE A 38 -18.46 -3.74 1.10
CA ILE A 38 -19.16 -2.68 1.81
C ILE A 38 -20.27 -2.12 0.94
N THR A 39 -20.00 -1.89 -0.35
CA THR A 39 -20.98 -1.34 -1.28
C THR A 39 -22.13 -2.32 -1.53
N ASP A 40 -21.84 -3.61 -1.69
CA ASP A 40 -22.83 -4.67 -1.88
C ASP A 40 -23.72 -4.88 -0.64
N SER A 41 -23.28 -4.42 0.54
CA SER A 41 -24.07 -4.47 1.77
C SER A 41 -25.21 -3.43 1.79
N PHE A 42 -25.23 -2.48 0.85
CA PHE A 42 -26.29 -1.49 0.71
C PHE A 42 -27.27 -1.90 -0.40
N GLU A 43 -28.47 -2.31 -0.03
CA GLU A 43 -29.53 -2.68 -0.97
C GLU A 43 -30.31 -1.47 -1.49
N GLY A 44 -30.85 -1.57 -2.71
CA GLY A 44 -31.77 -0.57 -3.28
C GLY A 44 -31.11 0.72 -3.79
N LEU A 45 -29.79 0.74 -3.96
CA LEU A 45 -29.07 1.87 -4.53
C LEU A 45 -29.12 1.85 -6.06
N ASP A 46 -29.28 3.04 -6.65
CA ASP A 46 -29.10 3.24 -8.09
C ASP A 46 -27.64 2.95 -8.50
N PRO A 47 -27.38 2.35 -9.68
CA PRO A 47 -26.02 2.00 -10.13
C PRO A 47 -25.04 3.17 -10.14
N GLN A 48 -25.49 4.39 -10.42
CA GLN A 48 -24.63 5.57 -10.40
C GLN A 48 -24.18 5.88 -8.97
N THR A 49 -25.12 5.81 -8.01
CA THR A 49 -24.84 6.03 -6.59
C THR A 49 -23.92 4.95 -6.03
N GLN A 50 -24.16 3.69 -6.41
CA GLN A 50 -23.33 2.56 -6.03
C GLN A 50 -21.88 2.74 -6.49
N ASN A 51 -21.66 3.23 -7.71
CA ASN A 51 -20.31 3.47 -8.22
C ASN A 51 -19.59 4.63 -7.50
N TYR A 52 -20.29 5.72 -7.17
CA TYR A 52 -19.72 6.79 -6.35
C TYR A 52 -19.38 6.32 -4.94
N MET A 53 -20.23 5.51 -4.33
CA MET A 53 -19.96 4.92 -3.02
C MET A 53 -18.74 4.00 -3.05
N PHE A 54 -18.65 3.11 -4.05
CA PHE A 54 -17.49 2.25 -4.25
C PHE A 54 -16.18 3.06 -4.35
N MET A 55 -16.16 4.07 -5.22
CA MET A 55 -14.99 4.96 -5.40
C MET A 55 -14.67 5.74 -4.11
N GLY A 56 -15.69 6.23 -3.41
CA GLY A 56 -15.54 6.97 -2.15
C GLY A 56 -14.94 6.11 -1.03
N ILE A 57 -15.44 4.87 -0.86
CA ILE A 57 -14.94 3.93 0.13
C ILE A 57 -13.50 3.52 -0.21
N MET A 58 -13.21 3.25 -1.48
CA MET A 58 -11.84 2.98 -1.94
C MET A 58 -10.89 4.12 -1.57
N GLY A 59 -11.27 5.36 -1.88
CA GLY A 59 -10.49 6.55 -1.56
C GLY A 59 -10.29 6.76 -0.05
N LEU A 60 -11.32 6.49 0.75
CA LEU A 60 -11.25 6.59 2.22
C LEU A 60 -10.30 5.55 2.82
N ILE A 61 -10.31 4.31 2.34
CA ILE A 61 -9.36 3.27 2.77
C ILE A 61 -7.93 3.71 2.44
N PHE A 62 -7.72 4.26 1.25
CA PHE A 62 -6.42 4.80 0.83
C PHE A 62 -5.97 5.95 1.71
N LEU A 63 -6.85 6.91 2.00
CA LEU A 63 -6.57 8.02 2.92
C LEU A 63 -6.22 7.53 4.32
N ALA A 64 -7.03 6.60 4.86
CA ALA A 64 -6.80 6.02 6.18
C ALA A 64 -5.45 5.30 6.26
N TRP A 65 -5.07 4.56 5.20
CA TRP A 65 -3.77 3.91 5.14
C TRP A 65 -2.63 4.91 5.03
N TYR A 66 -2.63 5.78 4.03
CA TYR A 66 -1.47 6.62 3.70
C TYR A 66 -1.29 7.82 4.63
N ILE A 67 -2.38 8.44 5.10
CA ILE A 67 -2.32 9.59 6.01
C ILE A 67 -2.37 9.13 7.46
N GLY A 68 -3.29 8.20 7.79
CA GLY A 68 -3.48 7.74 9.17
C GLY A 68 -2.39 6.75 9.59
N ILE A 69 -2.48 5.52 9.09
CA ILE A 69 -1.66 4.39 9.54
C ILE A 69 -0.19 4.62 9.18
N ARG A 70 0.10 4.89 7.90
CA ARG A 70 1.45 5.09 7.39
C ARG A 70 2.06 6.37 7.97
N GLY A 71 1.32 7.47 8.05
CA GLY A 71 1.78 8.70 8.71
C GLY A 71 2.12 8.49 10.19
N PHE A 72 1.33 7.70 10.92
CA PHE A 72 1.55 7.42 12.34
C PHE A 72 2.66 6.37 12.57
N ILE A 73 2.73 5.32 11.76
CA ILE A 73 3.73 4.24 11.83
C ILE A 73 5.10 4.73 11.34
N LEU A 74 5.17 5.44 10.22
CA LEU A 74 6.43 5.93 9.64
C LEU A 74 7.02 7.12 10.40
N LYS A 75 6.26 7.81 11.27
CA LYS A 75 6.84 8.78 12.21
C LYS A 75 7.87 8.14 13.15
N LYS A 76 7.87 6.81 13.33
CA LYS A 76 8.63 6.19 14.43
C LYS A 76 10.06 5.75 14.17
N LYS A 77 10.58 5.55 12.95
CA LYS A 77 12.03 5.22 12.75
C LYS A 77 12.52 5.02 11.31
N ILE A 78 11.67 4.69 10.34
CA ILE A 78 12.12 4.20 9.02
C ILE A 78 12.58 5.32 8.07
N LEU A 79 12.13 6.56 8.26
CA LEU A 79 12.63 7.73 7.51
C LEU A 79 13.91 8.33 8.11
N ARG A 80 14.50 7.72 9.15
CA ARG A 80 15.87 8.07 9.54
C ARG A 80 16.83 7.41 8.55
N ASN A 81 16.87 7.96 7.34
CA ASN A 81 17.97 7.82 6.41
C ASN A 81 19.20 8.46 7.06
N ARG A 82 19.83 7.73 8.00
CA ARG A 82 21.25 7.91 8.22
C ARG A 82 21.91 7.18 7.05
N TYR A 83 22.49 7.98 6.18
CA TYR A 83 23.55 7.64 5.23
C TYR A 83 24.15 6.25 5.43
#